data_AF-A0A2E4DZF1-F1
#
_entry.id   AF-A0A2E4DZF1-F1
#
_cell.length_a   1.000
_cell.length_b   1.000
_cell.length_c   1.000
_cell.angle_alpha   90.00
_cell.angle_beta   90.00
_cell.angle_gamma   90.00
#
_symmetry.space_group_name_H-M   'P 1'
#
loop_
_entity.id
_entity.type
_entity.pdbx_description
1 polymer ?
#
loop_
_entity_poly.entity_id
_entity_poly.type
_entity_poly.pdbx_seq_one_letter_code
_entity_poly.pdbx_strand_id
1 'polypeptide(L)' 'MKELLNDKIRLCIGIIFVIAAIGFFIYGWMERSVGNPFNQIWMLAIIILLGGMVQLQKIGSGRKKSRKKNE' A
#
# COMPACT_ATOMS: atom_id res chain seq x y z
N MET A 1 -15.27 -1.64 19.78
CA MET A 1 -14.40 -2.79 19.44
C MET A 1 -14.35 -3.11 17.94
N LYS A 2 -15.46 -3.08 17.20
CA LYS A 2 -15.47 -3.40 15.74
C LYS A 2 -14.66 -2.43 14.86
N GLU A 3 -14.64 -1.13 15.17
CA GLU A 3 -13.82 -0.14 14.40
C GLU A 3 -12.31 -0.35 14.56
N LEU A 4 -11.83 -0.59 15.79
CA LEU A 4 -10.40 -0.83 16.05
C LEU A 4 -9.86 -2.10 15.38
N LEU A 5 -10.70 -3.15 15.26
CA LEU A 5 -10.34 -4.37 14.55
C LEU A 5 -10.18 -4.10 13.04
N ASN A 6 -11.07 -3.27 12.49
CA ASN A 6 -11.08 -2.90 11.07
C ASN A 6 -9.87 -2.02 10.70
N ASP A 7 -9.46 -1.11 11.59
CA ASP A 7 -8.25 -0.30 11.42
C ASP A 7 -6.97 -1.15 11.45
N LYS A 8 -6.88 -2.15 12.33
CA LYS A 8 -5.74 -3.09 12.37
C LYS A 8 -5.65 -3.92 11.09
N ILE A 9 -6.79 -4.44 10.60
CA ILE A 9 -6.82 -5.25 9.37
C ILE A 9 -6.40 -4.41 8.15
N ARG A 10 -6.92 -3.19 8.01
CA ARG A 10 -6.52 -2.27 6.93
C ARG A 10 -5.04 -1.90 6.99
N LEU A 11 -4.48 -1.75 8.19
CA LEU A 11 -3.05 -1.47 8.37
C LEU A 11 -2.20 -2.66 7.93
N CYS A 12 -2.62 -3.87 8.29
CA CYS A 12 -1.98 -5.11 7.87
C CYS A 12 -2.02 -5.26 6.33
N ILE A 13 -3.17 -4.98 5.71
CA ILE A 13 -3.32 -4.96 4.25
C ILE A 13 -2.36 -3.93 3.62
N GLY A 14 -2.29 -2.71 4.17
CA GLY A 14 -1.37 -1.68 3.68
C GLY A 14 0.10 -2.13 3.73
N ILE A 15 0.53 -2.75 4.82
CA ILE A 15 1.90 -3.28 4.97
C ILE A 15 2.18 -4.39 3.95
N ILE A 16 1.25 -5.34 3.78
CA ILE A 16 1.36 -6.42 2.79
C ILE A 16 1.50 -5.84 1.38
N PHE A 17 0.70 -4.82 1.05
CA PHE A 17 0.78 -4.12 -0.24
C PHE A 17 2.14 -3.47 -0.47
N VAL A 18 2.75 -2.86 0.56
CA VAL A 18 4.10 -2.28 0.46
C VAL A 18 5.15 -3.36 0.22
N ILE A 19 5.10 -4.47 0.97
CA ILE A 19 6.04 -5.58 0.81
C ILE A 19 5.88 -6.21 -0.59
N ALA A 20 4.65 -6.39 -1.06
CA ALA A 20 4.36 -6.89 -2.39
C ALA A 20 4.90 -5.95 -3.48
N ALA A 21 4.71 -4.63 -3.33
CA ALA A 21 5.25 -3.65 -4.27
C ALA A 21 6.78 -3.72 -4.37
N ILE A 22 7.48 -3.88 -3.24
CA ILE A 22 8.94 -4.09 -3.22
C ILE A 22 9.31 -5.37 -3.98
N GLY A 23 8.59 -6.47 -3.76
CA GLY A 23 8.80 -7.73 -4.49
C GLY A 23 8.63 -7.59 -6.00
N PHE A 24 7.53 -6.96 -6.45
CA PHE A 24 7.29 -6.69 -7.87
C PHE A 24 8.33 -5.75 -8.48
N PHE A 25 8.86 -4.80 -7.70
CA PHE A 25 9.90 -3.90 -8.15
C PHE A 25 11.23 -4.63 -8.38
N ILE A 26 11.64 -5.51 -7.46
CA ILE A 26 12.84 -6.35 -7.58
C ILE A 26 12.70 -7.35 -8.72
N TYR A 27 11.57 -8.06 -8.78
CA TYR A 27 11.28 -9.02 -9.85
C TYR A 27 11.30 -8.32 -11.21
N GLY A 28 10.70 -7.14 -11.27
CA GLY A 28 10.78 -6.33 -12.45
C GLY A 28 12.22 -5.95 -12.84
N TRP A 29 13.03 -5.52 -11.88
CA TRP A 29 14.43 -5.18 -12.13
C TRP A 29 15.22 -6.38 -12.69
N MET A 30 14.95 -7.58 -12.18
CA MET A 30 15.51 -8.82 -12.71
C MET A 30 15.04 -9.08 -14.15
N GLU A 31 13.77 -8.88 -14.47
CA GLU A 31 13.23 -9.10 -15.83
C GLU A 31 13.77 -8.07 -16.86
N ARG A 32 14.06 -6.84 -16.42
CA ARG A 32 14.77 -5.83 -17.23
C ARG A 32 16.17 -6.28 -17.65
N SER A 33 16.86 -7.06 -16.81
CA SER A 33 18.20 -7.59 -17.11
C SER A 33 18.20 -8.67 -18.19
N VAL A 34 17.04 -9.29 -18.46
CA VAL A 34 16.85 -10.36 -19.47
C VAL A 34 16.41 -9.79 -20.83
N GLY A 35 16.29 -8.46 -20.97
CA GLY A 35 16.01 -7.78 -22.23
C GLY A 35 14.52 -7.56 -22.54
N ASN A 36 13.61 -7.86 -21.61
CA ASN A 36 12.19 -7.55 -21.75
C ASN A 36 11.96 -6.07 -21.43
N PRO A 37 11.42 -5.23 -22.34
CA PRO A 37 11.27 -3.78 -22.16
C PRO A 37 10.07 -3.45 -21.26
N PHE A 38 10.16 -3.91 -20.04
CA PHE A 38 9.83 -3.21 -18.82
C PHE A 38 8.87 -2.02 -18.87
N ASN A 39 7.59 -2.33 -18.94
CA ASN A 39 6.54 -1.34 -18.71
C ASN A 39 5.41 -1.90 -17.83
N GLN A 40 4.98 -3.15 -18.04
CA GLN A 40 3.80 -3.70 -17.35
C GLN A 40 4.02 -4.03 -15.87
N ILE A 41 5.15 -4.67 -15.50
CA ILE A 41 5.43 -5.06 -14.09
C ILE A 41 5.63 -3.83 -13.20
N TRP A 42 6.29 -2.79 -13.72
CA TRP A 42 6.47 -1.54 -12.99
C TRP A 42 5.18 -0.73 -12.85
N MET A 43 4.34 -0.73 -13.88
CA MET A 43 3.01 -0.16 -13.79
C MET A 43 2.16 -0.88 -12.72
N LEU A 44 2.28 -2.22 -12.64
CA LEU A 44 1.62 -3.03 -11.61
C LEU A 44 2.12 -2.65 -10.21
N ALA A 45 3.44 -2.51 -10.03
CA ALA A 45 4.05 -2.10 -8.76
C ALA A 45 3.52 -0.74 -8.30
N ILE A 46 3.39 0.24 -9.21
CA ILE A 46 2.84 1.57 -8.92
C ILE A 46 1.36 1.50 -8.52
N ILE A 47 0.55 0.71 -9.22
CA ILE A 47 -0.89 0.54 -8.90
C ILE A 47 -1.05 -0.08 -7.51
N ILE A 48 -0.25 -1.10 -7.18
CA ILE A 48 -0.23 -1.74 -5.86
C ILE A 48 0.20 -0.72 -4.79
N LEU A 49 1.25 0.08 -5.05
CA LEU A 49 1.69 1.13 -4.14
C LEU A 49 0.60 2.18 -3.89
N LEU A 50 -0.05 2.69 -4.94
CA LEU A 50 -1.16 3.65 -4.84
C LEU A 50 -2.35 3.05 -4.07
N GLY A 51 -2.71 1.80 -4.34
CA GLY A 51 -3.76 1.09 -3.61
C GLY A 51 -3.46 0.97 -2.11
N GLY A 52 -2.21 0.63 -1.76
CA GLY A 52 -1.73 0.58 -0.38
C GLY A 52 -1.74 1.95 0.30
N MET A 53 -1.29 3.01 -0.40
CA MET A 53 -1.31 4.38 0.11
C MET A 53 -2.74 4.86 0.42
N VAL A 54 -3.72 4.59 -0.44
CA VAL A 54 -5.13 4.94 -0.21
C VAL A 54 -5.68 4.23 1.03
N GLN A 55 -5.32 2.96 1.24
CA GLN A 55 -5.72 2.21 2.44
C GLN A 55 -5.10 2.83 3.71
N LEU A 56 -3.81 3.17 3.68
CA LEU A 56 -3.10 3.78 4.81
C LEU A 56 -3.58 5.22 5.10
N GLN A 57 -3.88 6.02 4.09
CA GLN A 57 -4.43 7.38 4.23
C GLN A 57 -5.81 7.38 4.89
N LYS A 58 -6.68 6.40 4.59
CA LYS A 58 -7.99 6.25 5.25
C LYS A 58 -7.86 5.98 6.74
N ILE A 59 -6.82 5.24 7.16
CA ILE A 59 -6.51 4.98 8.58
C ILE A 59 -6.00 6.25 9.29
N GLY A 60 -5.11 7.02 8.63
CA GLY A 60 -4.58 8.27 9.19
C GLY A 60 -5.63 9.38 9.33
N SER A 61 -6.58 9.45 8.39
CA SER A 61 -7.64 10.45 8.36
C SER A 61 -8.71 10.22 9.44
N GLY A 62 -9.02 8.95 9.75
CA GLY A 62 -9.95 8.58 10.83
C GLY A 62 -9.49 9.04 12.21
N ARG A 63 -8.19 8.93 12.51
CA ARG A 63 -7.62 9.42 13.78
C ARG A 63 -7.65 10.94 13.91
N LYS A 64 -7.51 11.70 12.81
CA LYS A 64 -7.57 13.17 12.83
C LYS A 64 -8.95 13.71 13.21
N LYS A 65 -10.04 13.03 12.82
CA LYS A 65 -11.41 13.47 13.16
C LYS A 65 -11.76 13.21 14.63
N SER A 66 -11.22 12.14 15.23
CA SER A 66 -11.42 11.84 16.65
C SER A 66 -10.71 12.82 17.59
N ARG A 67 -9.54 13.37 17.18
CA ARG A 67 -8.80 14.33 18.01
C ARG A 67 -9.45 15.71 18.10
N LYS A 68 -10.25 16.12 17.10
CA LYS A 68 -10.92 17.44 17.06
C LYS A 68 -12.25 17.51 17.85
N LYS A 69 -12.71 16.42 18.45
CA LYS A 69 -13.96 16.39 19.25
C LYS A 69 -13.70 16.47 20.77
N ASN A 70 -12.44 16.50 21.19
CA ASN A 70 -12.02 16.58 22.59
C ASN A 70 -11.16 17.84 22.86
N GLU A 71 -11.38 18.92 22.10
CA GLU A 71 -10.96 20.29 22.45
C GLU A 71 -12.20 21.15 22.62
#